data_AF-A0AAJ4NA06-F1
#
_entry.id   AF-A0AAJ4NA06-F1
#
_cell.length_a   1.000
_cell.length_b   1.000
_cell.length_c   1.000
_cell.angle_alpha   90.00
_cell.angle_beta   90.00
_cell.angle_gamma   90.00
#
_symmetry.space_group_name_H-M   'P 1'
#
loop_
_entity.id
_entity.type
_entity.pdbx_description
1 polymer ?
#
loop_
_entity_poly.entity_id
_entity_poly.type
_entity_poly.pdbx_seq_one_letter_code
_entity_poly.pdbx_strand_id
1 'polypeptide(L)'
;MTLNTVIGIIEANRDKVEGIKISLLEELYELALRNRLPEGVLCFTGDDFNYAPLIEGDGNRHSHALLGIFDAVAPQASAALTALANGDARKFRAIIEPTVPLSRKIFEAPTQYYKAGIVFLAWLNGHQTHFTMPAGMQSARGILHYADIFRLADQANVLDRPDLATRRMRKLLAIYGIE
;
A
#
# COMPACT_ATOMS: atom_id res chain seq x y z
N MET A 1 -13.52 -0.13 -19.41
CA MET A 1 -12.64 0.39 -20.49
C MET A 1 -11.69 -0.74 -20.86
N THR A 2 -11.57 -1.11 -22.12
CA THR A 2 -10.65 -2.21 -22.51
C THR A 2 -9.21 -1.67 -22.51
N LEU A 3 -8.22 -2.54 -22.26
CA LEU A 3 -6.80 -2.16 -22.32
C LEU A 3 -6.43 -1.52 -23.67
N ASN A 4 -7.08 -1.92 -24.76
CA ASN A 4 -6.85 -1.35 -26.09
C ASN A 4 -7.18 0.15 -26.15
N THR A 5 -8.30 0.57 -25.53
CA THR A 5 -8.67 1.98 -25.48
C THR A 5 -7.65 2.80 -24.67
N VAL A 6 -7.19 2.26 -23.53
CA VAL A 6 -6.16 2.91 -22.70
C VAL A 6 -4.89 3.13 -23.52
N ILE A 7 -4.38 2.08 -24.17
CA ILE A 7 -3.16 2.16 -24.97
C ILE A 7 -3.29 3.16 -26.11
N GLY A 8 -4.41 3.15 -26.85
CA GLY A 8 -4.62 4.11 -27.94
C GLY A 8 -4.63 5.57 -27.47
N ILE A 9 -5.17 5.86 -26.28
CA ILE A 9 -5.13 7.22 -25.70
C ILE A 9 -3.69 7.63 -25.39
N ILE A 10 -2.90 6.72 -24.79
CA ILE A 10 -1.50 6.97 -24.43
C ILE A 10 -0.66 7.19 -25.69
N GLU A 11 -0.79 6.35 -26.71
CA GLU A 11 -0.06 6.47 -27.97
C GLU A 11 -0.35 7.80 -28.68
N ALA A 12 -1.62 8.21 -28.72
CA ALA A 12 -2.03 9.47 -29.34
C ALA A 12 -1.53 10.73 -28.59
N ASN A 13 -1.07 10.59 -27.34
CA ASN A 13 -0.67 11.71 -26.47
C ASN A 13 0.67 11.45 -25.78
N ARG A 14 1.58 10.69 -26.42
CA ARG A 14 2.82 10.19 -25.80
C ARG A 14 3.63 11.27 -25.11
N ASP A 15 3.76 12.43 -25.75
CA ASP A 15 4.56 13.58 -25.28
C ASP A 15 3.96 14.27 -24.04
N LYS A 16 2.73 13.88 -23.65
CA LYS A 16 1.96 14.47 -22.54
C LYS A 16 1.68 13.47 -21.42
N VAL A 17 2.07 12.19 -21.59
CA VAL A 17 1.76 11.12 -20.65
C VAL A 17 3.07 10.51 -20.14
N GLU A 18 3.46 10.89 -18.92
CA GLU A 18 4.61 10.30 -18.24
C GLU A 18 4.37 8.82 -17.86
N GLY A 19 3.14 8.49 -17.46
CA GLY A 19 2.79 7.13 -17.08
C GLY A 19 1.34 6.95 -16.70
N ILE A 20 0.98 5.74 -16.32
CA ILE A 20 -0.37 5.35 -15.92
C ILE A 20 -0.33 4.58 -14.60
N LYS A 21 -1.19 5.00 -13.66
CA LYS A 21 -1.52 4.21 -12.48
C LYS A 21 -2.69 3.27 -12.78
N ILE A 22 -2.52 1.98 -12.48
CA ILE A 22 -3.61 0.98 -12.53
C ILE A 22 -4.00 0.56 -11.11
N SER A 23 -5.28 0.58 -10.78
CA SER A 23 -5.81 0.23 -9.44
C SER A 23 -6.97 -0.75 -9.54
N LEU A 24 -6.73 -1.86 -10.23
CA LEU A 24 -7.68 -2.96 -10.32
C LEU A 24 -7.47 -4.03 -9.25
N LEU A 25 -6.35 -3.98 -8.52
CA LEU A 25 -5.94 -4.99 -7.52
C LEU A 25 -5.80 -6.41 -8.09
N GLU A 26 -5.55 -6.48 -9.41
CA GLU A 26 -5.44 -7.71 -10.18
C GLU A 26 -4.15 -7.68 -10.99
N GLU A 27 -3.15 -8.42 -10.50
CA GLU A 27 -1.78 -8.47 -11.02
C GLU A 27 -1.73 -8.72 -12.54
N LEU A 28 -2.54 -9.65 -13.05
CA LEU A 28 -2.54 -10.04 -14.46
C LEU A 28 -2.90 -8.87 -15.40
N TYR A 29 -3.80 -7.98 -14.98
CA TYR A 29 -4.16 -6.81 -15.78
C TYR A 29 -3.04 -5.77 -15.81
N GLU A 30 -2.30 -5.63 -14.70
CA GLU A 30 -1.14 -4.76 -14.65
C GLU A 30 -0.01 -5.28 -15.54
N LEU A 31 0.32 -6.57 -15.45
CA LEU A 31 1.32 -7.19 -16.31
C LEU A 31 0.97 -7.04 -17.80
N ALA A 32 -0.30 -7.28 -18.15
CA ALA A 32 -0.79 -7.10 -19.52
C ALA A 32 -0.70 -5.63 -19.99
N LEU A 33 -1.01 -4.67 -19.12
CA LEU A 33 -0.87 -3.24 -19.42
C LEU A 33 0.60 -2.86 -19.58
N ARG A 34 1.43 -3.17 -18.57
CA ARG A 34 2.87 -2.86 -18.54
C ARG A 34 3.52 -3.32 -19.82
N ASN A 35 3.31 -4.57 -20.23
CA ASN A 35 3.94 -5.16 -21.41
C ASN A 35 3.59 -4.47 -22.74
N ARG A 36 2.55 -3.65 -22.77
CA ARG A 36 2.07 -2.96 -23.97
C ARG A 36 2.34 -1.44 -23.96
N LEU A 37 2.84 -0.88 -22.87
CA LEU A 37 3.12 0.54 -22.79
C LEU A 37 4.23 0.94 -23.79
N PRO A 38 4.06 2.06 -24.52
CA PRO A 38 5.11 2.64 -25.35
C PRO A 38 6.37 2.93 -24.53
N GLU A 39 7.53 2.91 -25.18
CA GLU A 39 8.80 3.27 -24.54
C GLU A 39 8.73 4.70 -23.93
N GLY A 40 9.30 4.87 -22.74
CA GLY A 40 9.25 6.13 -21.99
C GLY A 40 7.96 6.37 -21.20
N VAL A 41 6.90 5.56 -21.38
CA VAL A 41 5.68 5.64 -20.56
C VAL A 41 5.77 4.65 -19.41
N LEU A 42 5.69 5.17 -18.18
CA LEU A 42 5.84 4.38 -16.96
C LEU A 42 4.55 3.66 -16.57
N CYS A 43 4.68 2.44 -16.07
CA CYS A 43 3.59 1.76 -15.36
C CYS A 43 3.76 2.05 -13.87
N PHE A 44 2.79 2.74 -13.25
CA PHE A 44 2.73 2.90 -11.81
C PHE A 44 1.77 1.84 -11.24
N THR A 45 2.30 0.91 -10.44
CA THR A 45 1.43 0.00 -9.71
C THR A 45 0.60 0.79 -8.71
N GLY A 46 -0.69 0.52 -8.74
CA GLY A 46 -1.66 0.87 -7.71
C GLY A 46 -2.28 -0.36 -7.09
N ASP A 47 -1.60 -1.51 -7.19
CA ASP A 47 -2.00 -2.79 -6.61
C ASP A 47 -1.40 -2.95 -5.21
N ASP A 48 -2.14 -2.49 -4.21
CA ASP A 48 -1.77 -2.62 -2.80
C ASP A 48 -1.80 -4.08 -2.29
N PHE A 49 -2.22 -5.07 -3.09
CA PHE A 49 -2.18 -6.50 -2.73
C PHE A 49 -0.90 -7.20 -3.21
N ASN A 50 -0.32 -6.74 -4.31
CA ASN A 50 0.73 -7.46 -5.05
C ASN A 50 1.94 -6.58 -5.42
N TYR A 51 2.08 -5.40 -4.80
CA TYR A 51 3.13 -4.43 -5.14
C TYR A 51 4.57 -4.95 -5.06
N ALA A 52 4.90 -5.84 -4.12
CA ALA A 52 6.27 -6.31 -3.94
C ALA A 52 6.86 -6.96 -5.22
N PRO A 53 6.26 -8.02 -5.80
CA PRO A 53 6.75 -8.60 -7.05
C PRO A 53 6.59 -7.66 -8.26
N LEU A 54 5.56 -6.81 -8.29
CA LEU A 54 5.35 -5.84 -9.37
C LEU A 54 6.47 -4.79 -9.45
N ILE A 55 6.95 -4.33 -8.30
CA ILE A 55 8.06 -3.38 -8.16
C ILE A 55 9.41 -4.06 -8.42
N GLU A 56 9.63 -5.28 -7.92
CA GLU A 56 10.86 -6.02 -8.23
C GLU A 56 11.00 -6.30 -9.73
N GLY A 57 9.86 -6.62 -10.37
CA GLY A 57 9.79 -6.94 -11.78
C GLY A 57 10.19 -8.37 -12.11
N ASP A 58 10.19 -8.69 -13.41
CA ASP A 58 10.46 -10.02 -13.96
C ASP A 58 11.85 -10.14 -14.61
N GLY A 59 12.72 -9.15 -14.37
CA GLY A 59 14.03 -9.01 -15.02
C GLY A 59 14.01 -8.33 -16.39
N ASN A 60 12.85 -8.28 -17.06
CA ASN A 60 12.68 -7.53 -18.31
C ASN A 60 11.98 -6.19 -18.07
N ARG A 61 10.93 -6.19 -17.24
CA ARG A 61 10.14 -5.00 -16.91
C ARG A 61 9.77 -5.00 -15.43
N HIS A 62 9.63 -3.80 -14.88
CA HIS A 62 9.11 -3.56 -13.54
C HIS A 62 8.06 -2.44 -13.59
N SER A 63 7.26 -2.34 -12.52
CA SER A 63 6.35 -1.23 -12.31
C SER A 63 6.96 -0.24 -11.32
N HIS A 64 6.83 1.05 -11.61
CA HIS A 64 7.03 2.10 -10.61
C HIS A 64 5.88 2.07 -9.60
N ALA A 65 5.95 2.85 -8.52
CA ALA A 65 4.97 2.77 -7.44
C ALA A 65 4.21 4.08 -7.23
N LEU A 66 2.88 4.01 -7.22
CA LEU A 66 2.00 5.08 -6.74
C LEU A 66 0.89 4.43 -5.90
N LEU A 67 1.24 4.08 -4.66
CA LEU A 67 0.47 3.19 -3.80
C LEU A 67 -0.10 3.89 -2.57
N GLY A 68 -1.25 3.43 -2.09
CA GLY A 68 -1.82 3.91 -0.84
C GLY A 68 -1.08 3.32 0.37
N ILE A 69 -0.65 2.06 0.30
CA ILE A 69 0.08 1.40 1.38
C ILE A 69 1.39 2.09 1.71
N PHE A 70 2.05 2.73 0.74
CA PHE A 70 3.30 3.46 0.96
C PHE A 70 3.18 4.61 1.95
N ASP A 71 1.98 5.15 2.19
CA ASP A 71 1.74 6.09 3.30
C ASP A 71 1.96 5.40 4.66
N ALA A 72 1.34 4.24 4.84
CA ALA A 72 1.38 3.50 6.11
C ALA A 72 2.71 2.78 6.38
N VAL A 73 3.50 2.46 5.34
CA VAL A 73 4.77 1.74 5.46
C VAL A 73 5.96 2.52 4.90
N ALA A 74 5.87 3.86 4.90
CA ALA A 74 6.85 4.73 4.26
C ALA A 74 8.32 4.44 4.62
N PRO A 75 8.69 4.19 5.90
CA PRO A 75 10.07 3.85 6.26
C PRO A 75 10.56 2.55 5.60
N GLN A 76 9.72 1.50 5.61
CA GLN A 76 10.02 0.19 5.04
C GLN A 76 10.08 0.27 3.52
N ALA A 77 9.13 0.96 2.88
CA ALA A 77 9.12 1.19 1.44
C ALA A 77 10.39 1.94 0.99
N SER A 78 10.78 3.00 1.70
CA SER A 78 12.00 3.76 1.41
C SER A 78 13.27 2.89 1.51
N ALA A 79 13.41 2.14 2.61
CA ALA A 79 14.56 1.26 2.82
C ALA A 79 14.61 0.12 1.80
N ALA A 80 13.47 -0.49 1.47
CA ALA A 80 13.38 -1.54 0.47
C ALA A 80 13.76 -1.01 -0.92
N LEU A 81 13.19 0.11 -1.37
CA LEU A 81 13.50 0.71 -2.67
C LEU A 81 14.97 1.11 -2.78
N THR A 82 15.58 1.59 -1.70
CA THR A 82 17.02 1.88 -1.65
C THR A 82 17.86 0.62 -1.82
N ALA A 83 17.46 -0.49 -1.17
CA ALA A 83 18.13 -1.77 -1.36
C ALA A 83 18.01 -2.27 -2.81
N LEU A 84 16.83 -2.16 -3.40
CA LEU A 84 16.59 -2.55 -4.79
C LEU A 84 17.42 -1.70 -5.78
N ALA A 85 17.49 -0.39 -5.57
CA ALA A 85 18.31 0.52 -6.39
C ALA A 85 19.80 0.20 -6.32
N ASN A 86 20.27 -0.38 -5.22
CA ASN A 86 21.65 -0.84 -5.04
C ASN A 86 21.88 -2.28 -5.53
N GLY A 87 20.88 -2.92 -6.16
CA GLY A 87 20.96 -4.29 -6.67
C GLY A 87 20.80 -5.39 -5.61
N ASP A 88 20.41 -5.05 -4.37
CA ASP A 88 20.21 -6.01 -3.29
C ASP A 88 18.73 -6.47 -3.21
N ALA A 89 18.34 -7.30 -4.18
CA ALA A 89 17.00 -7.88 -4.25
C ALA A 89 16.63 -8.72 -3.02
N ARG A 90 17.62 -9.33 -2.34
CA ARG A 90 17.37 -10.12 -1.13
C ARG A 90 16.96 -9.22 0.03
N LYS A 91 17.67 -8.12 0.24
CA LYS A 91 17.32 -7.14 1.27
C LYS A 91 16.02 -6.41 0.95
N PHE A 92 15.77 -6.10 -0.32
CA PHE A 92 14.47 -5.58 -0.77
C PHE A 92 13.32 -6.49 -0.30
N ARG A 93 13.36 -7.79 -0.66
CA ARG A 93 12.34 -8.78 -0.27
C ARG A 93 12.19 -8.89 1.25
N ALA A 94 13.31 -9.00 1.97
CA ALA A 94 13.30 -9.13 3.43
C ALA A 94 12.63 -7.95 4.15
N ILE A 95 12.65 -6.75 3.56
CA ILE A 95 12.00 -5.56 4.12
C ILE A 95 10.55 -5.44 3.65
N ILE A 96 10.28 -5.66 2.36
CA ILE A 96 8.97 -5.34 1.77
C ILE A 96 7.94 -6.47 1.97
N GLU A 97 8.34 -7.75 1.89
CA GLU A 97 7.40 -8.88 1.96
C GLU A 97 6.62 -8.95 3.27
N PRO A 98 7.21 -8.69 4.46
CA PRO A 98 6.47 -8.65 5.72
C PRO A 98 5.34 -7.61 5.75
N THR A 99 5.42 -6.57 4.90
CA THR A 99 4.38 -5.52 4.82
C THR A 99 3.17 -5.93 3.96
N VAL A 100 3.29 -6.98 3.14
CA VAL A 100 2.22 -7.42 2.22
C VAL A 100 0.98 -7.93 2.95
N PRO A 101 1.08 -8.82 3.97
CA PRO A 101 -0.09 -9.24 4.75
C PRO A 101 -0.83 -8.09 5.42
N LEU A 102 -0.08 -7.13 5.99
CA LEU A 102 -0.65 -5.90 6.55
C LEU A 102 -1.43 -5.11 5.51
N SER A 103 -0.84 -4.91 4.33
CA SER A 103 -1.49 -4.21 3.22
C SER A 103 -2.79 -4.87 2.80
N ARG A 104 -2.75 -6.19 2.56
CA ARG A 104 -3.94 -6.97 2.18
C ARG A 104 -5.04 -6.85 3.23
N LYS A 105 -4.68 -6.81 4.52
CA LYS A 105 -5.67 -6.59 5.59
C LYS A 105 -6.29 -5.20 5.54
N ILE A 106 -5.48 -4.16 5.36
CA ILE A 106 -5.97 -2.76 5.25
C ILE A 106 -6.93 -2.61 4.05
N PHE A 107 -6.60 -3.22 2.92
CA PHE A 107 -7.35 -3.12 1.67
C PHE A 107 -8.40 -4.22 1.45
N GLU A 108 -8.67 -5.07 2.46
CA GLU A 108 -9.65 -6.15 2.34
C GLU A 108 -11.05 -5.63 1.96
N ALA A 109 -11.92 -6.47 1.40
CA ALA A 109 -13.27 -6.04 1.06
C ALA A 109 -14.06 -5.58 2.31
N PRO A 110 -14.89 -4.52 2.24
CA PRO A 110 -15.05 -3.56 1.13
C PRO A 110 -13.88 -2.55 1.04
N THR A 111 -13.15 -2.58 -0.08
CA THR A 111 -11.84 -1.91 -0.21
C THR A 111 -11.90 -0.39 -0.14
N GLN A 112 -13.01 0.26 -0.48
CA GLN A 112 -13.12 1.72 -0.41
C GLN A 112 -12.84 2.30 1.00
N TYR A 113 -12.91 1.48 2.05
CA TYR A 113 -12.63 1.84 3.44
C TYR A 113 -11.17 1.65 3.88
N TYR A 114 -10.25 1.30 2.97
CA TYR A 114 -8.83 1.10 3.30
C TYR A 114 -8.21 2.30 4.04
N LYS A 115 -8.68 3.53 3.73
CA LYS A 115 -8.20 4.77 4.36
C LYS A 115 -8.36 4.77 5.87
N ALA A 116 -9.34 4.02 6.40
CA ALA A 116 -9.51 3.90 7.84
C ALA A 116 -8.35 3.13 8.49
N GLY A 117 -7.80 2.11 7.82
CA GLY A 117 -6.61 1.40 8.26
C GLY A 117 -5.33 2.24 8.16
N ILE A 118 -5.19 3.02 7.07
CA ILE A 118 -4.06 3.95 6.89
C ILE A 118 -4.04 5.00 8.01
N VAL A 119 -5.16 5.69 8.24
CA VAL A 119 -5.25 6.72 9.29
C VAL A 119 -5.12 6.10 10.69
N PHE A 120 -5.61 4.87 10.89
CA PHE A 120 -5.41 4.15 12.15
C PHE A 120 -3.91 3.92 12.43
N LEU A 121 -3.11 3.49 11.45
CA LEU A 121 -1.67 3.34 11.61
C LEU A 121 -0.95 4.68 11.84
N ALA A 122 -1.32 5.72 11.09
CA ALA A 122 -0.79 7.07 11.31
C ALA A 122 -1.07 7.55 12.75
N TRP A 123 -2.25 7.24 13.30
CA TRP A 123 -2.57 7.49 14.70
C TRP A 123 -1.78 6.59 15.65
N LEU A 124 -1.58 5.30 15.38
CA LEU A 124 -0.75 4.45 16.26
C LEU A 124 0.70 4.96 16.33
N ASN A 125 1.28 5.35 15.19
CA ASN A 125 2.64 5.89 15.07
C ASN A 125 2.76 7.35 15.49
N GLY A 126 1.63 8.02 15.74
CA GLY A 126 1.55 9.37 16.29
C GLY A 126 1.95 10.49 15.36
N HIS A 127 1.66 10.31 14.07
CA HIS A 127 1.61 11.38 13.09
C HIS A 127 0.41 12.31 13.36
N GLN A 128 -0.58 11.83 14.13
CA GLN A 128 -1.72 12.60 14.62
C GLN A 128 -2.08 12.24 16.07
N THR A 129 -2.88 13.10 16.71
CA THR A 129 -3.27 12.98 18.12
C THR A 129 -4.59 12.24 18.33
N HIS A 130 -5.47 12.20 17.32
CA HIS A 130 -6.81 11.60 17.36
C HIS A 130 -7.01 10.54 16.27
N PHE A 131 -7.94 9.60 16.48
CA PHE A 131 -8.45 8.71 15.45
C PHE A 131 -9.85 9.16 15.03
N THR A 132 -9.90 10.19 14.19
CA THR A 132 -11.13 10.79 13.67
C THR A 132 -10.89 11.18 12.22
N MET A 133 -11.85 10.90 11.36
CA MET A 133 -11.77 11.08 9.92
C MET A 133 -12.97 11.88 9.41
N PRO A 134 -12.84 12.56 8.26
CA PRO A 134 -13.98 13.16 7.57
C PRO A 134 -15.14 12.16 7.41
N ALA A 135 -16.36 12.66 7.56
CA ALA A 135 -17.59 11.86 7.48
C ALA A 135 -17.67 10.68 8.47
N GLY A 136 -16.88 10.68 9.54
CA GLY A 136 -16.92 9.61 10.55
C GLY A 136 -16.28 8.30 10.10
N MET A 137 -15.47 8.31 9.04
CA MET A 137 -14.94 7.09 8.41
C MET A 137 -14.03 6.23 9.31
N GLN A 138 -13.62 6.72 10.48
CA GLN A 138 -12.97 5.91 11.51
C GLN A 138 -13.85 4.76 12.04
N SER A 139 -15.17 4.81 11.83
CA SER A 139 -16.09 3.72 12.19
C SER A 139 -16.44 2.79 11.02
N ALA A 140 -15.80 2.95 9.86
CA ALA A 140 -16.11 2.17 8.66
C ALA A 140 -15.63 0.71 8.73
N ARG A 141 -14.83 0.35 9.74
CA ARG A 141 -14.35 -1.01 10.02
C ARG A 141 -14.62 -1.39 11.47
N GLY A 142 -14.74 -2.69 11.72
CA GLY A 142 -14.95 -3.23 13.06
C GLY A 142 -13.67 -3.26 13.90
N ILE A 143 -13.81 -3.38 15.22
CA ILE A 143 -12.67 -3.43 16.15
C ILE A 143 -11.72 -4.61 15.89
N LEU A 144 -12.25 -5.75 15.43
CA LEU A 144 -11.43 -6.92 15.07
C LEU A 144 -10.48 -6.62 13.91
N HIS A 145 -10.95 -5.85 12.92
CA HIS A 145 -10.11 -5.42 11.79
C HIS A 145 -8.94 -4.55 12.27
N TYR A 146 -9.19 -3.59 13.17
CA TYR A 146 -8.13 -2.76 13.75
C TYR A 146 -7.16 -3.57 14.63
N ALA A 147 -7.66 -4.57 15.36
CA ALA A 147 -6.81 -5.47 16.14
C ALA A 147 -5.89 -6.32 15.24
N ASP A 148 -6.39 -6.81 14.11
CA ASP A 148 -5.57 -7.53 13.13
C ASP A 148 -4.53 -6.62 12.49
N ILE A 149 -4.90 -5.39 12.10
CA ILE A 149 -3.95 -4.39 11.61
C ILE A 149 -2.85 -4.13 12.65
N PHE A 150 -3.20 -3.97 13.92
CA PHE A 150 -2.21 -3.75 14.99
C PHE A 150 -1.20 -4.91 15.09
N ARG A 151 -1.68 -6.17 15.06
CA ARG A 151 -0.80 -7.36 15.10
C ARG A 151 0.08 -7.48 13.87
N LEU A 152 -0.50 -7.29 12.68
CA LEU A 152 0.24 -7.34 11.42
C LEU A 152 1.25 -6.20 11.31
N ALA A 153 0.95 -5.04 11.89
CA ALA A 153 1.85 -3.90 11.93
C ALA A 153 3.09 -4.16 12.80
N ASP A 154 2.91 -4.83 13.94
CA ASP A 154 4.01 -5.32 14.78
C ASP A 154 4.88 -6.34 14.01
N GLN A 155 4.25 -7.34 13.38
CA GLN A 155 4.95 -8.36 12.58
C GLN A 155 5.70 -7.79 11.38
N ALA A 156 5.15 -6.75 10.75
CA ALA A 156 5.76 -6.04 9.64
C ALA A 156 6.84 -5.02 10.09
N ASN A 157 7.03 -4.85 11.40
CA ASN A 157 7.93 -3.88 12.01
C ASN A 157 7.67 -2.44 11.52
N VAL A 158 6.38 -2.05 11.42
CA VAL A 158 5.95 -0.70 10.96
C VAL A 158 5.46 0.20 12.11
N LEU A 159 5.57 -0.27 13.36
CA LEU A 159 5.23 0.52 14.55
C LEU A 159 6.45 1.29 15.05
N ASP A 160 6.59 2.56 14.65
CA ASP A 160 7.75 3.39 14.99
C ASP A 160 7.86 3.66 16.50
N ARG A 161 6.72 3.63 17.21
CA ARG A 161 6.62 3.88 18.66
C ARG A 161 5.75 2.81 19.34
N PRO A 162 6.26 1.58 19.55
CA PRO A 162 5.46 0.44 20.02
C PRO A 162 4.72 0.71 21.35
N ASP A 163 5.34 1.42 22.29
CA ASP A 163 4.72 1.81 23.56
C ASP A 163 3.52 2.75 23.36
N LEU A 164 3.65 3.72 22.44
CA LEU A 164 2.57 4.65 22.11
C LEU A 164 1.43 3.90 21.40
N ALA A 165 1.76 3.08 20.42
CA ALA A 165 0.81 2.26 19.69
C ALA A 165 0.03 1.34 20.63
N THR A 166 0.72 0.66 21.56
CA THR A 166 0.10 -0.21 22.57
C THR A 166 -0.86 0.57 23.48
N ARG A 167 -0.43 1.73 24.01
CA ARG A 167 -1.31 2.57 24.83
C ARG A 167 -2.54 3.05 24.07
N ARG A 168 -2.39 3.41 22.80
CA ARG A 168 -3.49 3.86 21.93
C ARG A 168 -4.45 2.73 21.60
N MET A 169 -3.95 1.55 21.24
CA MET A 169 -4.77 0.38 21.00
C MET A 169 -5.57 -0.02 22.24
N ARG A 170 -4.95 -0.02 23.43
CA ARG A 170 -5.67 -0.26 24.70
C ARG A 170 -6.78 0.76 24.96
N LYS A 171 -6.51 2.05 24.72
CA LYS A 171 -7.55 3.09 24.85
C LYS A 171 -8.70 2.88 23.88
N LEU A 172 -8.42 2.46 22.64
CA LEU A 172 -9.47 2.13 21.68
C LEU A 172 -10.29 0.93 22.15
N LEU A 173 -9.64 -0.15 22.59
CA LEU A 173 -10.31 -1.34 23.10
C LEU A 173 -11.22 -1.04 24.31
N ALA A 174 -10.77 -0.17 25.22
CA ALA A 174 -11.58 0.27 26.37
C ALA A 174 -12.87 1.00 25.95
N ILE A 175 -12.85 1.78 24.87
CA ILE A 175 -14.06 2.41 24.30
C ILE A 175 -15.06 1.35 23.82
N TYR A 176 -14.57 0.19 23.38
CA TYR A 176 -15.38 -0.96 22.97
C TYR A 176 -15.71 -1.91 24.13
N GLY A 177 -15.39 -1.55 25.38
CA GLY A 177 -15.70 -2.36 26.57
C GLY A 177 -14.82 -3.60 26.73
N ILE A 178 -13.59 -3.57 26.18
CA ILE A 178 -12.61 -4.65 26.29
C ILE A 178 -11.47 -4.17 27.21
N GLU A 179 -11.17 -4.93 28.26
CA GLU A 179 -10.11 -4.67 29.25
C GLU A 179 -8.82 -5.45 28.96
#